data_AF-A0A2X2VQR5-F1
#
_entry.id   AF-A0A2X2VQR5-F1
#
_cell.length_a   1.000
_cell.length_b   1.000
_cell.length_c   1.000
_cell.angle_alpha   90.00
_cell.angle_beta   90.00
_cell.angle_gamma   90.00
#
_symmetry.space_group_name_H-M   'P 1'
#
loop_
_entity.id
_entity.type
_entity.pdbx_description
1 polymer ?
#
loop_
_entity_poly.entity_id
_entity_poly.type
_entity_poly.pdbx_seq_one_letter_code
_entity_poly.pdbx_strand_id
1 'polypeptide(L)'
;MIKFSATLLATLIAASVNAATVDLRIMETTDLHSNMMDFDYYKDTATEKFGLVRTASLINAARNEVKNSVLVDNGDLIQGSPLGDYMAAKGLKAGDIHPVYKALNTLDYAVGNLGNHEFNYGLDYLHKALAGAKFPYVNANIIDVKTKKPLFTPYLIKETDVVDKEGNTQTLKIGYIGFVPPQIMTWG
;
A
#
# COMPACT_ATOMS: atom_id res chain seq x y z
N MET A 1 12.18 -53.54 -55.79
CA MET A 1 11.34 -52.32 -55.81
C MET A 1 10.86 -52.05 -54.38
N ILE A 2 10.81 -50.77 -54.05
CA ILE A 2 10.72 -50.15 -52.72
C ILE A 2 9.40 -50.47 -52.00
N LYS A 3 9.44 -50.61 -50.66
CA LYS A 3 8.58 -49.86 -49.72
C LYS A 3 9.03 -50.11 -48.27
N PHE A 4 9.93 -49.25 -47.80
CA PHE A 4 10.10 -48.98 -46.38
C PHE A 4 8.76 -48.43 -45.86
N SER A 5 8.09 -49.21 -45.01
CA SER A 5 6.88 -48.74 -44.33
C SER A 5 7.31 -47.74 -43.27
N ALA A 6 6.82 -46.52 -43.41
CA ALA A 6 7.13 -45.38 -42.57
C ALA A 6 6.91 -45.71 -41.10
N THR A 7 8.02 -45.78 -40.35
CA THR A 7 8.02 -45.64 -38.91
C THR A 7 7.44 -44.27 -38.60
N LEU A 8 6.15 -44.22 -38.28
CA LEU A 8 5.49 -43.01 -37.80
C LEU A 8 6.04 -42.74 -36.40
N LEU A 9 7.21 -42.09 -36.35
CA LEU A 9 7.78 -41.53 -35.15
C LEU A 9 6.87 -40.36 -34.74
N ALA A 10 5.76 -40.70 -34.08
CA ALA A 10 4.95 -39.74 -33.35
C ALA A 10 5.79 -39.28 -32.16
N THR A 11 6.73 -38.37 -32.39
CA THR A 11 7.29 -37.52 -31.35
C THR A 11 6.13 -36.73 -30.77
N LEU A 12 5.51 -37.27 -29.72
CA LEU A 12 4.80 -36.46 -28.74
C LEU A 12 5.84 -35.46 -28.22
N ILE A 13 5.82 -34.25 -28.76
CA ILE A 13 6.36 -33.11 -28.06
C ILE A 13 5.39 -32.91 -26.90
N ALA A 14 5.68 -33.56 -25.77
CA ALA A 14 5.12 -33.15 -24.50
C ALA A 14 5.69 -31.75 -24.26
N ALA A 15 4.99 -30.73 -24.72
CA ALA A 15 5.28 -29.36 -24.32
C ALA A 15 5.11 -29.33 -22.80
N SER A 16 6.23 -29.36 -22.08
CA SER A 16 6.25 -29.06 -20.66
C SER A 16 5.66 -27.67 -20.53
N VAL A 17 4.41 -27.58 -20.09
CA VAL A 17 3.79 -26.32 -19.71
C VAL A 17 4.50 -25.90 -18.43
N ASN A 18 5.63 -25.23 -18.57
CA ASN A 18 6.25 -24.55 -17.44
C ASN A 18 5.31 -23.40 -17.11
N ALA A 19 4.68 -23.48 -15.95
CA ALA A 19 3.94 -22.37 -15.40
C ALA A 19 4.92 -21.20 -15.19
N ALA A 20 4.53 -20.01 -15.63
CA ALA A 20 5.32 -18.80 -15.44
C ALA A 20 5.66 -18.62 -13.95
N THR A 21 6.93 -18.40 -13.65
CA THR A 21 7.36 -18.15 -12.27
C THR A 21 7.62 -16.65 -12.10
N VAL A 22 6.93 -16.03 -11.16
CA VAL A 22 7.06 -14.59 -10.85
C VAL A 22 7.60 -14.42 -9.45
N ASP A 23 8.67 -13.63 -9.29
CA ASP A 23 9.09 -13.12 -7.99
C ASP A 23 8.41 -11.75 -7.76
N LEU A 24 7.63 -11.61 -6.67
CA LEU A 24 6.94 -10.37 -6.30
C LEU A 24 7.36 -9.94 -4.90
N ARG A 25 7.75 -8.67 -4.74
CA ARG A 25 8.02 -8.07 -3.43
C ARG A 25 6.85 -7.20 -2.97
N ILE A 26 6.46 -7.36 -1.71
CA ILE A 26 5.54 -6.45 -1.03
C ILE A 26 6.35 -5.67 0.00
N MET A 27 6.30 -4.34 -0.09
CA MET A 27 6.94 -3.42 0.84
C MET A 27 5.86 -2.71 1.65
N GLU A 28 6.18 -2.34 2.88
CA GLU A 28 5.23 -1.78 3.82
C GLU A 28 5.85 -0.63 4.62
N THR A 29 5.07 0.43 4.84
CA THR A 29 5.28 1.37 5.93
C THR A 29 4.16 1.21 6.97
N THR A 30 4.48 1.43 8.25
CA THR A 30 3.53 1.32 9.37
C THR A 30 3.92 2.35 10.42
N ASP A 31 2.94 2.85 11.18
CA ASP A 31 3.15 3.67 12.38
C ASP A 31 4.08 4.86 12.12
N LEU A 32 3.96 5.47 10.93
CA LEU A 32 4.76 6.64 10.58
C LEU A 32 4.44 7.81 11.52
N HIS A 33 3.23 7.84 12.09
CA HIS A 33 2.78 8.81 13.05
C HIS A 33 3.05 10.26 12.63
N SER A 34 2.79 10.59 11.36
CA SER A 34 3.09 11.88 10.73
C SER A 34 4.57 12.33 10.75
N ASN A 35 5.52 11.46 11.11
CA ASN A 35 6.97 11.72 11.06
C ASN A 35 7.48 11.68 9.60
N MET A 36 7.17 12.72 8.83
CA MET A 36 7.60 12.81 7.44
C MET A 36 9.08 13.18 7.34
N MET A 37 9.51 14.15 8.15
CA MET A 37 10.89 14.61 8.23
C MET A 37 11.68 13.76 9.21
N ASP A 38 12.99 13.63 8.97
CA ASP A 38 13.96 13.06 9.90
C ASP A 38 14.40 14.11 10.93
N PHE A 39 13.42 14.67 11.64
CA PHE A 39 13.59 15.81 12.52
C PHE A 39 12.82 15.63 13.84
N ASP A 40 13.50 15.78 14.97
CA ASP A 40 12.91 15.78 16.30
C ASP A 40 12.51 17.22 16.66
N TYR A 41 11.24 17.55 16.43
CA TYR A 41 10.69 18.89 16.68
C TYR A 41 10.69 19.30 18.15
N TYR A 42 10.79 18.36 19.10
CA TYR A 42 10.87 18.71 20.53
C TYR A 42 12.28 19.15 20.92
N LYS A 43 13.31 18.63 20.25
CA LYS A 43 14.70 19.00 20.45
C LYS A 43 15.22 20.01 19.44
N ASP A 44 14.40 20.36 18.44
CA ASP A 44 14.76 21.21 17.31
C ASP A 44 16.05 20.77 16.62
N THR A 45 16.15 19.47 16.31
CA THR A 45 17.36 18.88 15.72
C THR A 45 17.06 17.75 14.75
N ALA A 46 17.94 17.58 13.76
CA ALA A 46 17.87 16.45 12.83
C ALA A 46 18.17 15.12 13.54
N THR A 47 17.64 14.03 13.01
CA THR A 47 17.85 12.68 13.53
C THR A 47 18.13 11.70 12.40
N GLU A 48 18.86 10.63 12.71
CA GLU A 48 19.09 9.52 11.77
C GLU A 48 18.20 8.32 12.05
N LYS A 49 17.32 8.41 13.06
CA LYS A 49 16.60 7.27 13.62
C LYS A 49 15.19 7.06 13.06
N PHE A 50 14.55 8.10 12.53
CA PHE A 50 13.19 8.04 12.00
C PHE A 50 12.99 9.06 10.87
N GLY A 51 11.83 9.00 10.21
CA GLY A 51 11.41 9.95 9.17
C GLY A 51 11.19 9.26 7.83
N LEU A 52 10.01 9.47 7.24
CA LEU A 52 9.67 8.90 5.91
C LEU A 52 10.68 9.31 4.83
N VAL A 53 11.27 10.51 4.91
CA VAL A 53 12.33 10.95 3.98
C VAL A 53 13.53 9.99 3.94
N ARG A 54 13.86 9.32 5.05
CA ARG A 54 14.90 8.28 5.11
C ARG A 54 14.36 6.96 4.61
N THR A 55 13.19 6.55 5.09
CA THR A 55 12.53 5.30 4.66
C THR A 55 12.33 5.24 3.15
N ALA A 56 12.05 6.38 2.51
CA ALA A 56 11.94 6.50 1.05
C ALA A 56 13.22 6.04 0.31
N SER A 57 14.41 6.22 0.91
CA SER A 57 15.66 5.71 0.33
C SER A 57 15.70 4.18 0.34
N LEU A 58 15.20 3.54 1.41
CA LEU A 58 15.08 2.09 1.50
C LEU A 58 14.03 1.55 0.52
N ILE A 59 12.89 2.25 0.37
CA ILE A 59 11.86 1.90 -0.62
C ILE A 59 12.47 1.91 -2.02
N ASN A 60 13.21 2.96 -2.38
CA ASN A 60 13.83 3.08 -3.69
C ASN A 60 14.91 2.01 -3.93
N ALA A 61 15.75 1.74 -2.92
CA ALA A 61 16.75 0.67 -3.00
C ALA A 61 16.07 -0.70 -3.20
N ALA A 62 15.07 -1.02 -2.38
CA ALA A 62 14.34 -2.28 -2.43
C ALA A 62 13.59 -2.47 -3.76
N ARG A 63 13.09 -1.40 -4.37
CA ARG A 63 12.51 -1.42 -5.73
C ARG A 63 13.54 -1.78 -6.79
N ASN A 64 14.75 -1.24 -6.68
CA ASN A 64 15.82 -1.47 -7.68
C ASN A 64 16.41 -2.89 -7.64
N GLU A 65 16.18 -3.64 -6.57
CA GLU A 65 16.63 -5.04 -6.43
C GLU A 65 15.75 -6.06 -7.16
N VAL A 66 14.51 -5.71 -7.48
CA VAL A 66 13.50 -6.64 -8.03
C VAL A 66 12.80 -6.08 -9.25
N LYS A 67 12.19 -6.94 -10.06
CA LYS A 67 11.40 -6.52 -11.23
C LYS A 67 9.98 -6.11 -10.86
N ASN A 68 9.39 -6.79 -9.88
CA ASN A 68 8.00 -6.62 -9.49
C ASN A 68 7.93 -6.26 -8.01
N SER A 69 7.35 -5.10 -7.71
CA SER A 69 7.09 -4.72 -6.32
C SER A 69 5.83 -3.88 -6.18
N VAL A 70 5.20 -3.97 -5.02
CA VAL A 70 4.10 -3.10 -4.60
C VAL A 70 4.41 -2.53 -3.21
N LEU A 71 3.93 -1.32 -2.94
CA LEU A 71 4.12 -0.63 -1.67
C LEU A 71 2.76 -0.40 -0.99
N VAL A 72 2.64 -0.71 0.29
CA VAL A 72 1.42 -0.46 1.09
C VAL A 72 1.74 0.33 2.35
N ASP A 73 0.74 1.01 2.91
CA ASP A 73 0.83 1.66 4.22
C ASP A 73 -0.19 1.02 5.18
N ASN A 74 0.22 0.74 6.41
CA ASN A 74 -0.59 0.00 7.38
C ASN A 74 -1.44 0.88 8.31
N GLY A 75 -1.33 2.21 8.20
CA GLY A 75 -2.06 3.16 9.05
C GLY A 75 -1.23 3.70 10.22
N ASP A 76 -1.92 4.39 11.13
CA ASP A 76 -1.33 5.27 12.16
C ASP A 76 -0.38 6.30 11.50
N LEU A 77 -0.92 6.99 10.51
CA LEU A 77 -0.21 7.88 9.58
C LEU A 77 -0.46 9.36 9.88
N ILE A 78 -1.70 9.75 10.15
CA ILE A 78 -2.12 11.17 10.13
C ILE A 78 -2.01 11.88 11.49
N GLN A 79 -1.55 11.19 12.54
CA GLN A 79 -1.48 11.66 13.92
C GLN A 79 -0.17 11.16 14.58
N GLY A 80 0.33 11.82 15.63
CA GLY A 80 1.36 11.25 16.51
C GLY A 80 2.73 11.93 16.48
N SER A 81 2.85 13.04 15.74
CA SER A 81 4.02 13.93 15.79
C SER A 81 3.57 15.39 15.69
N PRO A 82 4.45 16.36 15.97
CA PRO A 82 4.11 17.79 15.86
C PRO A 82 3.59 18.25 14.49
N LEU A 83 3.94 17.55 13.39
CA LEU A 83 3.33 17.81 12.09
C LEU A 83 1.84 17.46 12.08
N GLY A 84 1.48 16.30 12.64
CA GLY A 84 0.09 15.86 12.81
C GLY A 84 -0.69 16.81 13.71
N ASP A 85 -0.12 17.20 14.85
CA ASP A 85 -0.74 18.12 15.80
C ASP A 85 -1.02 19.49 15.16
N TYR A 86 -0.04 20.04 14.43
CA TYR A 86 -0.19 21.29 13.69
C TYR A 86 -1.33 21.21 12.67
N MET A 87 -1.42 20.11 11.91
CA MET A 87 -2.44 19.95 10.88
C MET A 87 -3.83 19.73 11.47
N ALA A 88 -3.94 19.00 12.58
CA ALA A 88 -5.19 18.85 13.31
C ALA A 88 -5.69 20.20 13.85
N ALA A 89 -4.81 20.99 14.48
CA ALA A 89 -5.15 22.31 15.00
C ALA A 89 -5.52 23.33 13.90
N LYS A 90 -4.81 23.27 12.77
CA LYS A 90 -5.11 24.09 11.59
C LYS A 90 -6.43 23.70 10.93
N GLY A 91 -6.78 22.42 10.98
CA GLY A 91 -7.88 21.82 10.25
C GLY A 91 -7.59 21.63 8.76
N LEU A 92 -8.46 20.86 8.12
CA LEU A 92 -8.48 20.64 6.67
C LEU A 92 -9.79 21.14 6.07
N LYS A 93 -9.70 21.87 4.95
CA LYS A 93 -10.84 22.22 4.11
C LYS A 93 -11.00 21.18 3.00
N ALA A 94 -12.18 21.15 2.38
CA ALA A 94 -12.40 20.29 1.22
C ALA A 94 -11.42 20.68 0.08
N GLY A 95 -10.73 19.68 -0.48
CA GLY A 95 -9.71 19.89 -1.51
C GLY A 95 -8.29 20.12 -0.99
N ASP A 96 -8.11 20.32 0.32
CA ASP A 96 -6.76 20.37 0.91
C ASP A 96 -6.10 18.98 0.87
N ILE A 97 -4.79 18.95 0.67
CA ILE A 97 -3.99 17.73 0.74
C ILE A 97 -3.19 17.76 2.04
N HIS A 98 -3.41 16.79 2.93
CA HIS A 98 -2.63 16.63 4.15
C HIS A 98 -1.14 16.43 3.80
N PRO A 99 -0.18 17.06 4.51
CA PRO A 99 1.25 16.97 4.19
C PRO A 99 1.79 15.55 4.10
N VAL A 100 1.27 14.60 4.88
CA VAL A 100 1.66 13.19 4.77
C VAL A 100 1.36 12.65 3.36
N TYR A 101 0.18 12.95 2.80
CA TYR A 101 -0.16 12.55 1.44
C TYR A 101 0.61 13.34 0.39
N LYS A 102 1.02 14.57 0.65
CA LYS A 102 1.97 15.26 -0.25
C LYS A 102 3.25 14.45 -0.42
N ALA A 103 3.74 13.80 0.63
CA ALA A 103 4.90 12.90 0.57
C ALA A 103 4.54 11.54 -0.04
N LEU A 104 3.57 10.80 0.51
CA LEU A 104 3.22 9.45 0.05
C LEU A 104 2.76 9.41 -1.41
N ASN A 105 2.10 10.45 -1.91
CA ASN A 105 1.68 10.56 -3.31
C ASN A 105 2.86 10.58 -4.31
N THR A 106 4.10 10.78 -3.84
CA THR A 106 5.32 10.72 -4.66
C THR A 106 5.99 9.35 -4.65
N LEU A 107 5.51 8.43 -3.81
CA LEU A 107 6.17 7.14 -3.54
C LEU A 107 5.44 5.95 -4.15
N ASP A 108 4.41 6.15 -4.97
CA ASP A 108 3.68 5.09 -5.69
C ASP A 108 3.18 3.97 -4.75
N TYR A 109 2.38 4.35 -3.76
CA TYR A 109 1.65 3.41 -2.91
C TYR A 109 0.52 2.75 -3.69
N ALA A 110 0.37 1.44 -3.53
CA ALA A 110 -0.71 0.65 -4.12
C ALA A 110 -2.03 0.83 -3.35
N VAL A 111 -1.97 0.73 -2.01
CA VAL A 111 -3.12 0.78 -1.09
C VAL A 111 -2.67 1.26 0.29
N GLY A 112 -3.51 2.02 0.99
CA GLY A 112 -3.38 2.31 2.43
C GLY A 112 -4.42 1.56 3.28
N ASN A 113 -4.06 1.25 4.53
CA ASN A 113 -4.95 0.74 5.57
C ASN A 113 -5.22 1.83 6.63
N LEU A 114 -6.29 1.67 7.40
CA LEU A 114 -6.62 2.54 8.54
C LEU A 114 -6.14 1.90 9.85
N GLY A 115 -5.29 2.61 10.57
CA GLY A 115 -4.94 2.35 11.96
C GLY A 115 -5.93 3.03 12.92
N ASN A 116 -5.68 2.90 14.22
CA ASN A 116 -6.58 3.45 15.23
C ASN A 116 -6.47 4.97 15.36
N HIS A 117 -5.29 5.55 15.14
CA HIS A 117 -5.07 6.98 15.32
C HIS A 117 -5.65 7.83 14.18
N GLU A 118 -6.03 7.23 13.05
CA GLU A 118 -6.82 7.88 12.00
C GLU A 118 -8.15 8.45 12.51
N PHE A 119 -8.71 7.89 13.59
CA PHE A 119 -10.03 8.25 14.11
C PHE A 119 -10.01 9.36 15.17
N ASN A 120 -8.83 9.79 15.65
CA ASN A 120 -8.72 10.72 16.77
C ASN A 120 -9.33 12.11 16.50
N TYR A 121 -9.36 12.53 15.24
CA TYR A 121 -9.85 13.86 14.85
C TYR A 121 -11.26 13.83 14.25
N GLY A 122 -11.95 12.69 14.38
CA GLY A 122 -13.30 12.48 13.87
C GLY A 122 -13.36 12.13 12.38
N LEU A 123 -14.48 11.50 12.00
CA LEU A 123 -14.67 10.96 10.64
C LEU A 123 -14.65 12.03 9.54
N ASP A 124 -15.12 13.25 9.82
CA ASP A 124 -15.09 14.35 8.83
C ASP A 124 -13.65 14.75 8.47
N TYR A 125 -12.77 14.89 9.47
CA TYR A 125 -11.36 15.15 9.24
C TYR A 125 -10.70 13.99 8.49
N LEU A 126 -10.97 12.75 8.91
CA LEU A 126 -10.46 11.55 8.25
C LEU A 126 -10.85 11.52 6.78
N HIS A 127 -12.13 11.70 6.43
CA HIS A 127 -12.57 11.71 5.04
C HIS A 127 -11.89 12.80 4.21
N LYS A 128 -11.71 14.01 4.76
CA LYS A 128 -10.98 15.09 4.10
C LYS A 128 -9.50 14.76 3.90
N ALA A 129 -8.86 14.15 4.89
CA ALA A 129 -7.48 13.73 4.80
C ALA A 129 -7.30 12.67 3.71
N LEU A 130 -8.09 11.59 3.75
CA LEU A 130 -8.05 10.49 2.77
C LEU A 130 -8.32 10.97 1.34
N ALA A 131 -9.18 11.97 1.15
CA ALA A 131 -9.45 12.55 -0.18
C ALA A 131 -8.21 13.18 -0.84
N GLY A 132 -7.16 13.50 -0.08
CA GLY A 132 -5.88 13.99 -0.60
C GLY A 132 -4.92 12.88 -1.06
N ALA A 133 -5.20 11.61 -0.76
CA ALA A 133 -4.39 10.48 -1.20
C ALA A 133 -4.64 10.16 -2.68
N LYS A 134 -3.58 9.87 -3.44
CA LYS A 134 -3.64 9.43 -4.84
C LYS A 134 -3.68 7.90 -5.00
N PHE A 135 -3.91 7.20 -3.90
CA PHE A 135 -4.03 5.76 -3.83
C PHE A 135 -5.24 5.40 -2.96
N PRO A 136 -5.91 4.26 -3.23
CA PRO A 136 -7.10 3.85 -2.50
C PRO A 136 -6.78 3.41 -1.07
N TYR A 137 -7.78 3.53 -0.20
CA TYR A 137 -7.75 3.01 1.17
C TYR A 137 -8.73 1.84 1.34
N VAL A 138 -8.38 0.90 2.22
CA VAL A 138 -9.24 -0.24 2.58
C VAL A 138 -9.41 -0.39 4.09
N ASN A 139 -10.61 -0.82 4.51
CA ASN A 139 -10.88 -1.33 5.85
C ASN A 139 -12.16 -2.19 5.82
N ALA A 140 -12.06 -3.44 6.28
CA ALA A 140 -13.12 -4.43 6.18
C ALA A 140 -14.02 -4.54 7.42
N ASN A 141 -13.56 -4.08 8.59
CA ASN A 141 -14.20 -4.40 9.86
C ASN A 141 -14.89 -3.23 10.56
N ILE A 142 -14.88 -2.03 9.99
CA ILE A 142 -15.71 -0.91 10.46
C ILE A 142 -17.06 -0.95 9.74
N ILE A 143 -18.13 -1.08 10.51
CA ILE A 143 -19.51 -1.17 9.99
C ILE A 143 -20.25 0.14 10.27
N ASP A 144 -20.85 0.73 9.24
CA ASP A 144 -21.75 1.86 9.38
C ASP A 144 -23.03 1.40 10.13
N VAL A 145 -23.32 2.06 11.24
CA VAL A 145 -24.42 1.68 12.14
C VAL A 145 -25.79 1.83 11.47
N LYS A 146 -25.95 2.78 10.54
CA LYS A 146 -27.21 3.07 9.85
C LYS A 146 -27.47 2.05 8.74
N THR A 147 -26.47 1.77 7.92
CA THR A 147 -26.62 0.94 6.72
C THR A 147 -26.32 -0.53 6.95
N LYS A 148 -25.64 -0.87 8.06
CA LYS A 148 -25.13 -2.22 8.36
C LYS A 148 -24.15 -2.76 7.32
N LYS A 149 -23.52 -1.88 6.55
CA LYS A 149 -22.51 -2.20 5.53
C LYS A 149 -21.13 -1.69 5.98
N PRO A 150 -20.02 -2.19 5.39
CA PRO A 150 -18.70 -1.60 5.61
C PRO A 150 -18.73 -0.09 5.36
N LEU A 151 -18.17 0.69 6.29
CA LEU A 151 -18.08 2.15 6.17
C LEU A 151 -17.06 2.57 5.11
N PHE A 152 -16.02 1.78 4.93
CA PHE A 152 -14.96 1.97 3.93
C PHE A 152 -14.98 0.83 2.92
N THR A 153 -14.20 0.98 1.84
CA THR A 153 -13.95 -0.11 0.88
C THR A 153 -13.35 -1.30 1.62
N PRO A 154 -13.99 -2.48 1.67
CA PRO A 154 -13.53 -3.57 2.52
C PRO A 154 -12.24 -4.23 1.99
N TYR A 155 -12.14 -4.36 0.67
CA TYR A 155 -10.97 -4.89 -0.01
C TYR A 155 -10.88 -4.33 -1.44
N LEU A 156 -9.70 -4.44 -2.04
CA LEU A 156 -9.44 -4.11 -3.44
C LEU A 156 -8.78 -5.30 -4.13
N ILE A 157 -9.24 -5.68 -5.32
CA ILE A 157 -8.49 -6.57 -6.22
C ILE A 157 -7.98 -5.72 -7.36
N LYS A 158 -6.66 -5.61 -7.49
CA LYS A 158 -5.99 -4.78 -8.51
C LYS A 158 -5.25 -5.68 -9.50
N GLU A 159 -5.54 -5.52 -10.78
CA GLU A 159 -4.72 -6.09 -11.86
C GLU A 159 -3.38 -5.35 -11.90
N THR A 160 -2.29 -6.11 -11.88
CA THR A 160 -0.92 -5.61 -11.86
C THR A 160 -0.10 -6.39 -12.87
N ASP A 161 0.47 -5.69 -13.84
CA ASP A 161 1.39 -6.28 -14.78
C ASP A 161 2.73 -6.55 -14.09
N VAL A 162 3.20 -7.79 -14.20
CA VAL A 162 4.45 -8.29 -13.61
C VAL A 162 5.26 -9.02 -14.67
N VAL A 163 6.56 -9.11 -14.46
CA VAL A 163 7.51 -9.81 -15.34
C VAL A 163 7.88 -11.15 -14.69
N ASP A 164 7.72 -12.25 -15.43
CA ASP A 164 8.17 -13.57 -15.00
C ASP A 164 9.70 -13.76 -15.14
N LYS A 165 10.22 -14.93 -14.70
CA LYS A 165 11.65 -15.24 -14.77
C LYS A 165 12.18 -15.38 -16.19
N GLU A 166 11.30 -15.64 -17.14
CA GLU A 166 11.58 -15.72 -18.56
C GLU A 166 11.51 -14.35 -19.26
N GLY A 167 11.10 -13.29 -18.55
CA GLY A 167 11.01 -11.92 -19.06
C GLY A 167 9.67 -11.57 -19.73
N ASN A 168 8.67 -12.45 -19.68
CA ASN A 168 7.36 -12.19 -20.24
C ASN A 168 6.46 -11.44 -19.25
N THR A 169 5.60 -10.56 -19.77
CA THR A 169 4.57 -9.90 -18.98
C THR A 169 3.44 -10.88 -18.65
N GLN A 170 3.07 -10.92 -17.37
CA GLN A 170 1.92 -11.63 -16.83
C GLN A 170 1.03 -10.61 -16.11
N THR A 171 -0.30 -10.77 -16.16
CA THR A 171 -1.22 -9.93 -15.37
C THR A 171 -1.62 -10.68 -14.10
N LEU A 172 -1.21 -10.16 -12.94
CA LEU A 172 -1.53 -10.71 -11.63
C LEU A 172 -2.67 -9.92 -10.97
N LYS A 173 -3.67 -10.62 -10.41
CA LYS A 173 -4.72 -10.01 -9.59
C LYS A 173 -4.32 -10.04 -8.12
N ILE A 174 -3.92 -8.90 -7.58
CA ILE A 174 -3.49 -8.78 -6.18
C ILE A 174 -4.66 -8.26 -5.33
N GLY A 175 -5.03 -9.02 -4.30
CA GLY A 175 -6.05 -8.64 -3.33
C GLY A 175 -5.44 -7.94 -2.11
N TYR A 176 -6.04 -6.83 -1.70
CA TYR A 176 -5.67 -6.05 -0.51
C TYR A 176 -6.89 -5.93 0.40
N ILE A 177 -6.74 -6.29 1.68
CA ILE A 177 -7.79 -6.21 2.70
C ILE A 177 -7.20 -5.60 3.97
N GLY A 178 -7.91 -4.65 4.57
CA GLY A 178 -7.44 -3.88 5.72
C GLY A 178 -8.28 -4.14 6.97
N PHE A 179 -7.67 -4.00 8.15
CA PHE A 179 -8.33 -4.15 9.43
C PHE A 179 -7.80 -3.11 10.42
N VAL A 180 -8.65 -2.72 11.36
CA VAL A 180 -8.29 -1.89 12.51
C VAL A 180 -8.63 -2.62 13.81
N PRO A 181 -7.91 -2.39 14.93
CA PRO A 181 -8.30 -2.95 16.22
C PRO A 181 -9.73 -2.53 16.63
N PRO A 182 -10.60 -3.45 17.08
CA PRO A 182 -11.96 -3.10 17.54
C PRO A 182 -12.01 -2.10 18.70
N GLN A 183 -10.89 -1.92 19.41
CA GLN A 183 -10.76 -1.03 20.56
C GLN A 183 -10.84 0.45 20.18
N ILE A 184 -10.88 0.83 18.89
CA ILE A 184 -11.27 2.18 18.46
C ILE A 184 -12.66 2.61 18.98
N MET A 185 -13.48 1.65 19.42
CA MET A 185 -14.76 1.92 20.08
C MET A 185 -14.61 2.38 21.54
N THR A 186 -13.42 2.19 22.12
CA THR A 186 -13.07 2.58 23.49
C THR A 186 -12.08 3.73 23.50
N TRP A 187 -11.14 3.76 22.56
CA TRP A 187 -10.14 4.82 22.42
C TRP A 187 -10.77 6.05 21.77
N GLY A 188 -10.96 7.11 22.56
CA GLY A 188 -11.49 8.40 22.14
C GLY A 188 -10.97 9.50 23.04
#